data_AF-A0A3C0VD68-F1
#
_entry.id   AF-A0A3C0VD68-F1
#
_cell.length_a   1.000
_cell.length_b   1.000
_cell.length_c   1.000
_cell.angle_alpha   90.00
_cell.angle_beta   90.00
_cell.angle_gamma   90.00
#
_symmetry.space_group_name_H-M   'P 1'
#
loop_
_entity.id
_entity.type
_entity.pdbx_description
1 polymer ?
#
loop_
_entity_poly.entity_id
_entity_poly.type
_entity_poly.pdbx_seq_one_letter_code
_entity_poly.pdbx_strand_id
1 'polypeptide(L)'
;MRHHAFVLAVAVCAACCVCAAESDFEMAVVPAAAGIFGPANGTASGSVNLVVQMDAKVAQVQGWSFGIKLVPSAGFNMNITALKLTNDVMTCKNGAPPGFADTGFFAAGNLTTSAGKAAADGTATIGIPDCIAVTQGIVVDMMQLVSLPAVDDFGLIEITVNASGPVGAAATEAGRVVFTDEIGAPATSTVVVLSGNSFAPAVQAPAVITAVPRSCVGASPFTVNIDDAEGFGQVSSLVRLNFNADGTISEPIQGWSYGICILDTSKLAITAAVSDGTDTATAKNGAKPDFDAITLYQNAGGFTHGVVIDMMATVTVPPDTDWTDIAMTFDLLTTTPGDTVVVAPCSGVHGSPPTSNVMVIEGESIEASQLELPSHECCEGVVCNHLGVITVKEDTKSFLPGNANGDKRIDIADGIFVLSYLFRDGRVPPCMAAADFNNDGVIDLTDAIALVYYQLQPNLPGMPGGGWPAAALGTTCGKFKVDLECEIEQCD
;
A
#
# COMPACT_ATOMS: atom_id res chain seq x y z
N MET A 1 24.22 -29.53 15.01
CA MET A 1 23.47 -29.43 16.28
C MET A 1 22.25 -28.55 16.03
N ARG A 2 21.11 -28.95 16.59
CA ARG A 2 19.72 -28.64 16.19
C ARG A 2 19.48 -27.20 15.71
N HIS A 3 19.04 -27.06 14.46
CA HIS A 3 18.35 -25.88 13.94
C HIS A 3 16.92 -25.85 14.48
N HIS A 4 16.58 -24.80 15.22
CA HIS A 4 15.20 -24.46 15.56
C HIS A 4 14.74 -23.35 14.62
N ALA A 5 14.35 -23.74 13.40
CA ALA A 5 13.55 -22.88 12.54
C ALA A 5 12.13 -22.83 13.11
N PHE A 6 11.84 -21.80 13.90
CA PHE A 6 10.47 -21.45 14.28
C PHE A 6 9.85 -20.67 13.11
N VAL A 7 9.45 -21.39 12.06
CA VAL A 7 8.49 -20.87 11.09
C VAL A 7 7.16 -20.83 11.82
N LEU A 8 6.76 -19.63 12.27
CA LEU A 8 5.43 -19.40 12.82
C LEU A 8 4.43 -19.43 11.66
N ALA A 9 4.14 -20.63 11.16
CA ALA A 9 2.91 -20.87 10.43
C ALA A 9 1.78 -20.65 11.45
N VAL A 10 1.20 -19.45 11.44
CA VAL A 10 -0.10 -19.24 12.05
C VAL A 10 -1.02 -20.22 11.35
N ALA A 11 -1.36 -21.30 12.06
CA ALA A 11 -2.35 -22.25 11.62
C ALA A 11 -3.67 -21.50 11.53
N VAL A 12 -3.94 -20.95 10.35
CA VAL A 12 -5.30 -20.61 9.93
C VAL A 12 -6.08 -21.88 10.17
N CYS A 13 -6.99 -21.82 11.15
CA CYS A 13 -7.87 -22.92 11.46
C CYS A 13 -8.63 -23.27 10.18
N ALA A 14 -8.22 -24.34 9.52
CA ALA A 14 -8.82 -24.92 8.33
C ALA A 14 -10.18 -25.60 8.65
N ALA A 15 -11.00 -24.94 9.46
CA ALA A 15 -12.36 -25.35 9.79
C ALA A 15 -13.43 -24.50 9.08
N CYS A 16 -13.03 -23.55 8.22
CA CYS A 16 -13.97 -22.78 7.39
C CYS A 16 -13.93 -23.14 5.89
N CYS A 17 -13.12 -24.11 5.47
CA CYS A 17 -13.23 -24.72 4.14
C CYS A 17 -14.44 -25.66 4.09
N VAL A 18 -15.64 -25.11 4.26
CA VAL A 18 -16.80 -25.65 3.54
C VAL A 18 -16.49 -25.40 2.08
N CYS A 19 -16.45 -26.46 1.27
CA CYS A 19 -16.35 -26.34 -0.17
C CYS A 19 -17.47 -25.41 -0.64
N ALA A 20 -17.16 -24.14 -0.91
CA ALA A 20 -18.08 -23.20 -1.50
C ALA A 20 -18.42 -23.77 -2.88
N ALA A 21 -19.66 -24.25 -3.04
CA ALA A 21 -20.26 -24.32 -4.36
C ALA A 21 -20.07 -22.94 -4.99
N GLU A 22 -19.68 -22.86 -6.27
CA GLU A 22 -19.51 -21.60 -6.99
C GLU A 22 -20.70 -20.70 -6.70
N SER A 23 -20.49 -19.71 -5.84
CA SER A 23 -21.55 -18.84 -5.41
C SER A 23 -21.50 -17.59 -6.27
N ASP A 24 -22.68 -17.16 -6.73
CA ASP A 24 -22.79 -16.02 -7.64
C ASP A 24 -22.46 -14.69 -6.93
N PHE A 25 -22.45 -14.68 -5.58
CA PHE A 25 -22.28 -13.49 -4.74
C PHE A 25 -21.57 -13.78 -3.42
N GLU A 26 -20.52 -13.02 -3.17
CA GLU A 26 -19.71 -13.08 -1.95
C GLU A 26 -19.44 -11.67 -1.45
N MET A 27 -19.33 -11.54 -0.13
CA MET A 27 -18.88 -10.32 0.53
C MET A 27 -17.81 -10.66 1.55
N ALA A 28 -16.78 -9.82 1.62
CA ALA A 28 -15.65 -10.02 2.51
C ALA A 28 -15.19 -8.72 3.14
N VAL A 29 -14.60 -8.81 4.33
CA VAL A 29 -13.79 -7.74 4.91
C VAL A 29 -12.33 -8.13 4.73
N VAL A 30 -11.56 -7.34 3.98
CA VAL A 30 -10.17 -7.61 3.64
C VAL A 30 -9.21 -6.58 4.23
N PRO A 31 -7.95 -6.94 4.53
CA PRO A 31 -7.43 -8.30 4.56
C PRO A 31 -8.15 -9.16 5.62
N ALA A 32 -8.31 -10.45 5.34
CA ALA A 32 -9.01 -11.39 6.23
C ALA A 32 -8.33 -11.57 7.60
N ALA A 33 -7.03 -11.24 7.67
CA ALA A 33 -6.26 -11.20 8.92
C ALA A 33 -5.45 -9.91 9.00
N ALA A 34 -5.53 -9.23 10.14
CA ALA A 34 -4.74 -8.04 10.47
C ALA A 34 -4.14 -8.15 11.87
N GLY A 35 -3.10 -7.37 12.17
CA GLY A 35 -2.37 -7.42 13.43
C GLY A 35 -2.35 -6.09 14.18
N ILE A 36 -2.50 -6.14 15.50
CA ILE A 36 -2.05 -5.08 16.42
C ILE A 36 -0.91 -5.64 17.27
N PHE A 37 -0.05 -4.76 17.77
CA PHE A 37 1.24 -5.18 18.32
C PHE A 37 1.53 -4.51 19.66
N GLY A 38 2.35 -5.18 20.47
CA GLY A 38 2.83 -4.65 21.73
C GLY A 38 3.76 -5.61 22.46
N PRO A 39 4.35 -5.16 23.58
CA PRO A 39 5.30 -5.97 24.34
C PRO A 39 4.67 -7.25 24.87
N ALA A 40 5.43 -8.36 24.85
CA ALA A 40 5.00 -9.62 25.45
C ALA A 40 4.61 -9.44 26.93
N ASN A 41 3.42 -9.93 27.31
CA ASN A 41 2.79 -9.72 28.63
C ASN A 41 2.44 -8.25 28.94
N GLY A 42 2.30 -7.40 27.93
CA GLY A 42 1.87 -6.02 28.06
C GLY A 42 0.56 -5.74 27.32
N THR A 43 0.45 -4.55 26.75
CA THR A 43 -0.72 -4.11 25.98
C THR A 43 -0.34 -4.01 24.52
N ALA A 44 -1.07 -4.73 23.66
CA ALA A 44 -1.02 -4.50 22.22
C ALA A 44 -1.97 -3.38 21.83
N SER A 45 -1.56 -2.53 20.90
CA SER A 45 -2.38 -1.47 20.32
C SER A 45 -2.02 -1.21 18.87
N GLY A 46 -2.96 -0.69 18.09
CA GLY A 46 -2.70 -0.31 16.71
C GLY A 46 -3.96 0.07 15.96
N SER A 47 -3.75 0.52 14.72
CA SER A 47 -4.79 0.82 13.75
C SER A 47 -4.66 -0.12 12.57
N VAL A 48 -5.77 -0.71 12.13
CA VAL A 48 -5.82 -1.58 10.95
C VAL A 48 -6.78 -0.98 9.93
N ASN A 49 -6.32 -0.87 8.68
CA ASN A 49 -7.17 -0.46 7.56
C ASN A 49 -7.78 -1.70 6.93
N LEU A 50 -9.10 -1.66 6.72
CA LEU A 50 -9.88 -2.75 6.15
C LEU A 50 -10.76 -2.20 5.04
N VAL A 51 -11.03 -3.02 4.05
CA VAL A 51 -11.97 -2.75 2.96
C VAL A 51 -13.08 -3.77 3.00
N VAL A 52 -14.33 -3.33 2.89
CA VAL A 52 -15.44 -4.24 2.60
C VAL A 52 -15.54 -4.36 1.10
N GLN A 53 -15.50 -5.58 0.58
CA GLN A 53 -15.56 -5.89 -0.84
C GLN A 53 -16.73 -6.82 -1.17
N MET A 54 -17.11 -6.82 -2.44
CA MET A 54 -18.12 -7.71 -3.01
C MET A 54 -17.62 -8.32 -4.32
N ASP A 55 -17.87 -9.61 -4.47
CA ASP A 55 -17.74 -10.31 -5.74
C ASP A 55 -19.14 -10.67 -6.25
N ALA A 56 -19.40 -10.35 -7.51
CA ALA A 56 -20.65 -10.67 -8.19
C ALA A 56 -20.33 -11.29 -9.55
N LYS A 57 -20.52 -12.61 -9.68
CA LYS A 57 -20.21 -13.35 -10.92
C LYS A 57 -21.29 -13.19 -11.99
N VAL A 58 -22.42 -12.60 -11.64
CA VAL A 58 -23.53 -12.34 -12.56
C VAL A 58 -23.73 -10.82 -12.71
N ALA A 59 -24.06 -10.43 -13.94
CA ALA A 59 -24.34 -9.03 -14.27
C ALA A 59 -25.71 -8.58 -13.73
N GLN A 60 -26.00 -7.28 -13.90
CA GLN A 60 -27.24 -6.63 -13.51
C GLN A 60 -27.41 -6.39 -12.01
N VAL A 61 -26.31 -6.09 -11.31
CA VAL A 61 -26.39 -5.61 -9.93
C VAL A 61 -26.98 -4.19 -9.92
N GLN A 62 -28.14 -4.04 -9.30
CA GLN A 62 -28.91 -2.79 -9.24
C GLN A 62 -28.64 -1.99 -7.96
N GLY A 63 -28.05 -2.63 -6.96
CA GLY A 63 -27.76 -2.05 -5.65
C GLY A 63 -27.43 -3.13 -4.63
N TRP A 64 -27.04 -2.70 -3.44
CA TRP A 64 -26.71 -3.57 -2.31
C TRP A 64 -26.96 -2.85 -1.00
N SER A 65 -27.07 -3.63 0.07
CA SER A 65 -27.00 -3.12 1.43
C SER A 65 -26.30 -4.13 2.34
N PHE A 66 -25.67 -3.63 3.39
CA PHE A 66 -25.07 -4.47 4.43
C PHE A 66 -24.91 -3.70 5.74
N GLY A 67 -24.79 -4.44 6.84
CA GLY A 67 -24.29 -3.94 8.11
C GLY A 67 -23.00 -4.67 8.50
N ILE A 68 -22.03 -3.95 9.08
CA ILE A 68 -20.86 -4.54 9.75
C ILE A 68 -20.77 -4.05 11.19
N LYS A 69 -20.23 -4.89 12.07
CA LYS A 69 -20.03 -4.58 13.48
C LYS A 69 -18.70 -5.12 14.00
N LEU A 70 -18.10 -4.38 14.92
CA LEU A 70 -16.94 -4.82 15.69
C LEU A 70 -17.36 -5.78 16.80
N VAL A 71 -16.66 -6.91 16.91
CA VAL A 71 -16.83 -7.91 17.97
C VAL A 71 -15.48 -8.10 18.66
N PRO A 72 -15.17 -7.28 19.70
CA PRO A 72 -13.92 -7.41 20.43
C PRO A 72 -13.89 -8.66 21.30
N SER A 73 -12.72 -9.28 21.42
CA SER A 73 -12.44 -10.32 22.41
C SER A 73 -12.44 -9.75 23.83
N ALA A 74 -12.61 -10.62 24.83
CA ALA A 74 -12.58 -10.21 26.23
C ALA A 74 -11.27 -9.47 26.58
N GLY A 75 -11.40 -8.26 27.14
CA GLY A 75 -10.26 -7.42 27.51
C GLY A 75 -9.74 -6.52 26.40
N PHE A 76 -10.28 -6.62 25.18
CA PHE A 76 -9.95 -5.73 24.07
C PHE A 76 -11.01 -4.65 23.88
N ASN A 77 -10.55 -3.47 23.50
CA ASN A 77 -11.38 -2.37 23.02
C ASN A 77 -11.13 -2.20 21.52
N MET A 78 -12.21 -2.00 20.76
CA MET A 78 -12.12 -1.72 19.33
C MET A 78 -13.07 -0.60 18.94
N ASN A 79 -12.65 0.26 17.99
CA ASN A 79 -13.43 1.39 17.53
C ASN A 79 -13.08 1.75 16.07
N ILE A 80 -14.07 2.09 15.25
CA ILE A 80 -13.89 2.58 13.89
C ILE A 80 -13.55 4.06 13.94
N THR A 81 -12.34 4.43 13.56
CA THR A 81 -11.84 5.81 13.66
C THR A 81 -11.85 6.57 12.35
N ALA A 82 -11.89 5.87 11.22
CA ALA A 82 -12.12 6.46 9.91
C ALA A 82 -13.06 5.60 9.07
N LEU A 83 -13.85 6.25 8.20
CA LEU A 83 -14.77 5.62 7.27
C LEU A 83 -14.84 6.43 5.96
N LYS A 84 -14.77 5.74 4.82
CA LYS A 84 -14.78 6.33 3.48
C LYS A 84 -15.51 5.42 2.49
N LEU A 85 -16.18 6.00 1.49
CA LEU A 85 -16.65 5.26 0.31
C LEU A 85 -15.47 5.04 -0.66
N THR A 86 -15.39 3.85 -1.25
CA THR A 86 -14.37 3.53 -2.26
C THR A 86 -14.67 4.23 -3.59
N ASN A 87 -13.65 4.33 -4.44
CA ASN A 87 -13.81 4.90 -5.78
C ASN A 87 -14.77 4.07 -6.65
N ASP A 88 -14.81 2.75 -6.45
CA ASP A 88 -15.72 1.84 -7.12
C ASP A 88 -17.19 2.24 -6.89
N VAL A 89 -17.58 2.50 -5.64
CA VAL A 89 -18.93 3.01 -5.33
C VAL A 89 -19.15 4.37 -5.97
N MET A 90 -18.16 5.27 -5.91
CA MET A 90 -18.28 6.63 -6.44
C MET A 90 -18.42 6.71 -7.96
N THR A 91 -18.08 5.65 -8.68
CA THR A 91 -18.10 5.57 -10.14
C THR A 91 -19.02 4.47 -10.68
N CYS A 92 -19.77 3.81 -9.80
CA CYS A 92 -20.55 2.61 -10.11
C CYS A 92 -21.66 2.82 -11.15
N LYS A 93 -22.05 4.07 -11.44
CA LYS A 93 -23.05 4.42 -12.45
C LYS A 93 -22.38 4.96 -13.71
N ASN A 94 -21.70 4.10 -14.46
CA ASN A 94 -20.99 4.45 -15.71
C ASN A 94 -20.03 5.64 -15.53
N GLY A 95 -19.20 5.61 -14.49
CA GLY A 95 -18.26 6.69 -14.17
C GLY A 95 -18.86 7.83 -13.34
N ALA A 96 -20.14 7.75 -12.96
CA ALA A 96 -20.80 8.70 -12.06
C ALA A 96 -21.18 8.06 -10.71
N PRO A 97 -21.45 8.89 -9.69
CA PRO A 97 -21.97 8.42 -8.40
C PRO A 97 -23.32 7.70 -8.52
N PRO A 98 -23.66 6.83 -7.55
CA PRO A 98 -24.91 6.08 -7.57
C PRO A 98 -26.11 7.01 -7.50
N GLY A 99 -27.25 6.55 -8.00
CA GLY A 99 -28.53 7.25 -7.90
C GLY A 99 -28.99 7.47 -6.45
N PHE A 100 -28.52 6.63 -5.52
CA PHE A 100 -28.69 6.79 -4.08
C PHE A 100 -27.52 6.14 -3.33
N ALA A 101 -27.01 6.83 -2.31
CA ALA A 101 -26.06 6.27 -1.35
C ALA A 101 -26.37 6.76 0.05
N ASP A 102 -26.40 5.82 1.00
CA ASP A 102 -26.46 6.11 2.43
C ASP A 102 -25.47 5.20 3.16
N THR A 103 -24.48 5.79 3.81
CA THR A 103 -23.53 5.05 4.65
C THR A 103 -23.52 5.67 6.04
N GLY A 104 -24.12 4.98 7.00
CA GLY A 104 -24.31 5.45 8.37
C GLY A 104 -23.37 4.74 9.34
N PHE A 105 -22.86 5.46 10.33
CA PHE A 105 -22.07 4.90 11.43
C PHE A 105 -22.82 4.99 12.77
N PHE A 106 -22.55 4.05 13.67
CA PHE A 106 -23.34 3.82 14.89
C PHE A 106 -22.44 3.65 16.11
N ALA A 107 -22.86 4.27 17.21
CA ALA A 107 -22.15 4.19 18.48
C ALA A 107 -22.52 2.93 19.26
N ALA A 108 -21.64 2.46 20.15
CA ALA A 108 -21.86 1.24 20.93
C ALA A 108 -23.15 1.27 21.77
N GLY A 109 -23.50 2.45 22.29
CA GLY A 109 -24.72 2.66 23.08
C GLY A 109 -26.03 2.70 22.28
N ASN A 110 -25.98 2.83 20.95
CA ASN A 110 -27.18 2.93 20.12
C ASN A 110 -26.94 2.41 18.69
N LEU A 111 -27.34 1.15 18.44
CA LEU A 111 -27.28 0.53 17.12
C LEU A 111 -28.55 0.76 16.27
N THR A 112 -29.54 1.50 16.77
CA THR A 112 -30.81 1.72 16.04
C THR A 112 -30.82 3.03 15.26
N THR A 113 -30.15 4.06 15.78
CA THR A 113 -30.08 5.39 15.18
C THR A 113 -28.64 5.72 14.84
N SER A 114 -28.40 6.09 13.58
CA SER A 114 -27.08 6.48 13.11
C SER A 114 -26.58 7.72 13.86
N ALA A 115 -25.33 7.68 14.32
CA ALA A 115 -24.64 8.80 14.96
C ALA A 115 -24.16 9.84 13.93
N GLY A 116 -24.13 9.48 12.65
CA GLY A 116 -23.77 10.34 11.54
C GLY A 116 -23.49 9.50 10.28
N LYS A 117 -23.15 10.17 9.19
CA LYS A 117 -22.97 9.55 7.88
C LYS A 117 -21.58 9.81 7.33
N ALA A 118 -21.08 8.87 6.53
CA ALA A 118 -19.88 9.08 5.74
C ALA A 118 -20.11 10.17 4.68
N ALA A 119 -19.05 10.86 4.28
CA ALA A 119 -19.13 11.83 3.20
C ALA A 119 -19.46 11.12 1.88
N ALA A 120 -20.45 11.66 1.16
CA ALA A 120 -20.93 11.08 -0.09
C ALA A 120 -20.01 11.35 -1.29
N ASP A 121 -18.92 12.10 -1.10
CA ASP A 121 -17.93 12.45 -2.12
C ASP A 121 -16.65 11.60 -2.04
N GLY A 122 -16.63 10.58 -1.17
CA GLY A 122 -15.45 9.74 -0.94
C GLY A 122 -14.42 10.33 0.03
N THR A 123 -14.67 11.51 0.59
CA THR A 123 -13.79 12.08 1.64
C THR A 123 -13.87 11.24 2.91
N ALA A 124 -12.71 10.92 3.49
CA ALA A 124 -12.66 10.16 4.74
C ALA A 124 -13.29 10.93 5.91
N THR A 125 -14.26 10.31 6.57
CA THR A 125 -14.81 10.78 7.84
C THR A 125 -13.92 10.26 8.95
N ILE A 126 -13.21 11.17 9.63
CA ILE A 126 -12.18 10.84 10.64
C ILE A 126 -12.63 11.20 12.05
N GLY A 127 -12.07 10.53 13.06
CA GLY A 127 -12.28 10.83 14.47
C GLY A 127 -13.69 10.51 14.96
N ILE A 128 -14.29 9.43 14.47
CA ILE A 128 -15.67 9.05 14.77
C ILE A 128 -15.77 8.54 16.23
N PRO A 129 -16.45 9.26 17.14
CA PRO A 129 -16.47 8.86 18.56
C PRO A 129 -17.33 7.61 18.79
N ASP A 130 -16.79 6.64 19.55
CA ASP A 130 -17.50 5.43 20.01
C ASP A 130 -18.12 4.57 18.88
N CYS A 131 -17.62 4.67 17.65
CA CYS A 131 -18.16 3.95 16.51
C CYS A 131 -17.80 2.47 16.52
N ILE A 132 -18.81 1.59 16.52
CA ILE A 132 -18.58 0.13 16.48
C ILE A 132 -19.28 -0.57 15.33
N ALA A 133 -20.03 0.17 14.51
CA ALA A 133 -20.90 -0.40 13.51
C ALA A 133 -21.13 0.58 12.36
N VAL A 134 -21.26 0.03 11.15
CA VAL A 134 -21.54 0.78 9.93
C VAL A 134 -22.62 0.05 9.14
N THR A 135 -23.53 0.79 8.53
CA THR A 135 -24.44 0.28 7.51
C THR A 135 -24.20 1.01 6.20
N GLN A 136 -24.40 0.33 5.09
CA GLN A 136 -24.45 0.95 3.78
C GLN A 136 -25.68 0.47 3.02
N GLY A 137 -26.32 1.37 2.28
CA GLY A 137 -27.32 1.07 1.27
C GLY A 137 -27.06 1.89 0.01
N ILE A 138 -26.92 1.22 -1.13
CA ILE A 138 -26.66 1.82 -2.44
C ILE A 138 -27.75 1.39 -3.43
N VAL A 139 -28.24 2.34 -4.22
CA VAL A 139 -28.98 2.06 -5.46
C VAL A 139 -28.20 2.65 -6.62
N VAL A 140 -27.70 1.79 -7.51
CA VAL A 140 -26.84 2.18 -8.63
C VAL A 140 -27.54 3.22 -9.50
N ASP A 141 -28.79 2.96 -9.87
CA ASP A 141 -29.61 3.93 -10.60
C ASP A 141 -31.08 3.86 -10.16
N MET A 142 -31.60 4.98 -9.66
CA MET A 142 -33.00 5.08 -9.25
C MET A 142 -33.98 4.90 -10.42
N MET A 143 -33.53 5.13 -11.66
CA MET A 143 -34.31 4.88 -12.87
C MET A 143 -34.13 3.47 -13.44
N GLN A 144 -33.24 2.66 -12.86
CA GLN A 144 -32.95 1.27 -13.27
C GLN A 144 -32.49 1.15 -14.74
N LEU A 145 -31.89 2.21 -15.30
CA LEU A 145 -31.33 2.22 -16.65
C LEU A 145 -29.88 1.72 -16.68
N VAL A 146 -29.19 1.83 -15.54
CA VAL A 146 -27.81 1.39 -15.36
C VAL A 146 -27.75 0.37 -14.23
N SER A 147 -26.99 -0.69 -14.45
CA SER A 147 -26.68 -1.74 -13.48
C SER A 147 -25.23 -2.16 -13.68
N LEU A 148 -24.57 -2.61 -12.61
CA LEU A 148 -23.20 -3.09 -12.73
C LEU A 148 -23.13 -4.40 -13.53
N PRO A 149 -22.04 -4.63 -14.27
CA PRO A 149 -21.71 -5.94 -14.81
C PRO A 149 -21.32 -6.91 -13.68
N ALA A 150 -20.84 -8.10 -14.05
CA ALA A 150 -20.11 -8.92 -13.08
C ALA A 150 -18.87 -8.14 -12.60
N VAL A 151 -18.58 -8.20 -11.31
CA VAL A 151 -17.47 -7.50 -10.67
C VAL A 151 -16.73 -8.46 -9.73
N ASP A 152 -15.44 -8.20 -9.57
CA ASP A 152 -14.50 -8.96 -8.73
C ASP A 152 -13.70 -7.95 -7.91
N ASP A 153 -13.48 -8.23 -6.63
CA ASP A 153 -12.81 -7.36 -5.65
C ASP A 153 -13.42 -5.94 -5.53
N PHE A 154 -14.70 -5.78 -5.86
CA PHE A 154 -15.36 -4.47 -5.91
C PHE A 154 -15.44 -3.85 -4.52
N GLY A 155 -14.71 -2.76 -4.28
CA GLY A 155 -14.66 -2.09 -3.00
C GLY A 155 -15.97 -1.36 -2.68
N LEU A 156 -16.42 -1.42 -1.43
CA LEU A 156 -17.66 -0.77 -0.97
C LEU A 156 -17.38 0.38 0.00
N ILE A 157 -16.63 0.09 1.05
CA ILE A 157 -16.16 1.07 2.04
C ILE A 157 -14.75 0.72 2.50
N GLU A 158 -14.00 1.75 2.87
CA GLU A 158 -12.76 1.64 3.62
C GLU A 158 -13.03 2.07 5.07
N ILE A 159 -12.53 1.29 6.04
CA ILE A 159 -12.59 1.61 7.46
C ILE A 159 -11.20 1.51 8.09
N THR A 160 -10.92 2.40 9.04
CA THR A 160 -9.79 2.24 9.96
C THR A 160 -10.32 1.83 11.32
N VAL A 161 -9.82 0.71 11.85
CA VAL A 161 -10.20 0.19 13.17
C VAL A 161 -9.02 0.33 14.11
N ASN A 162 -9.22 1.08 15.20
CA ASN A 162 -8.28 1.08 16.32
C ASN A 162 -8.63 -0.06 17.27
N ALA A 163 -7.64 -0.83 17.68
CA ALA A 163 -7.80 -1.89 18.65
C ALA A 163 -6.71 -1.82 19.73
N SER A 164 -7.06 -2.14 20.97
CA SER A 164 -6.11 -2.22 22.09
C SER A 164 -6.54 -3.22 23.14
N GLY A 165 -5.60 -3.91 23.77
CA GLY A 165 -5.88 -4.87 24.84
C GLY A 165 -4.66 -5.68 25.26
N PRO A 166 -4.79 -6.58 26.24
CA PRO A 166 -3.67 -7.33 26.79
C PRO A 166 -3.15 -8.36 25.78
N VAL A 167 -1.83 -8.51 25.70
CA VAL A 167 -1.18 -9.54 24.89
C VAL A 167 -0.23 -10.38 25.75
N GLY A 168 -0.33 -11.71 25.64
CA GLY A 168 0.49 -12.64 26.42
C GLY A 168 1.87 -12.89 25.80
N ALA A 169 2.44 -14.06 26.05
CA ALA A 169 3.67 -14.52 25.38
C ALA A 169 3.42 -15.12 23.99
N ALA A 170 2.15 -15.29 23.60
CA ALA A 170 1.74 -15.80 22.29
C ALA A 170 0.65 -14.89 21.69
N ALA A 171 0.51 -14.92 20.37
CA ALA A 171 -0.53 -14.18 19.66
C ALA A 171 -1.93 -14.66 20.07
N THR A 172 -2.86 -13.71 20.19
CA THR A 172 -4.25 -13.96 20.60
C THR A 172 -5.21 -13.13 19.75
N GLU A 173 -6.40 -13.64 19.45
CA GLU A 173 -7.41 -12.88 18.72
C GLU A 173 -7.89 -11.67 19.53
N ALA A 174 -7.67 -10.46 19.00
CA ALA A 174 -8.13 -9.20 19.60
C ALA A 174 -9.62 -8.94 19.31
N GLY A 175 -10.12 -9.40 18.17
CA GLY A 175 -11.53 -9.35 17.81
C GLY A 175 -11.77 -9.52 16.32
N ARG A 176 -13.01 -9.29 15.89
CA ARG A 176 -13.45 -9.45 14.50
C ARG A 176 -14.25 -8.27 14.00
N VAL A 177 -14.25 -8.08 12.67
CA VAL A 177 -15.23 -7.28 11.96
C VAL A 177 -16.15 -8.24 11.21
N VAL A 178 -17.44 -8.25 11.54
CA VAL A 178 -18.41 -9.22 11.03
C VAL A 178 -19.59 -8.53 10.37
N PHE A 179 -20.18 -9.18 9.36
CA PHE A 179 -21.46 -8.76 8.80
C PHE A 179 -22.61 -9.06 9.78
N THR A 180 -23.63 -8.20 9.79
CA THR A 180 -24.79 -8.33 10.68
C THR A 180 -26.02 -7.60 10.14
N ASP A 181 -27.19 -8.18 10.41
CA ASP A 181 -28.50 -7.60 10.07
C ASP A 181 -29.19 -6.96 11.31
N GLU A 182 -28.42 -6.58 12.33
CA GLU A 182 -28.94 -6.06 13.62
C GLU A 182 -28.89 -4.53 13.73
N ILE A 183 -28.29 -3.83 12.76
CA ILE A 183 -28.01 -2.39 12.85
C ILE A 183 -29.04 -1.59 12.05
N GLY A 184 -29.53 -0.50 12.62
CA GLY A 184 -30.50 0.42 12.02
C GLY A 184 -31.94 0.17 12.47
N ALA A 185 -32.81 1.13 12.16
CA ALA A 185 -34.25 1.03 12.37
C ALA A 185 -35.01 1.57 11.13
N PRO A 186 -35.53 0.71 10.24
CA PRO A 186 -35.46 -0.75 10.28
C PRO A 186 -34.02 -1.26 10.13
N ALA A 187 -33.75 -2.47 10.62
CA ALA A 187 -32.42 -3.06 10.52
C ALA A 187 -32.04 -3.27 9.05
N THR A 188 -30.79 -2.99 8.72
CA THR A 188 -30.25 -3.12 7.36
C THR A 188 -29.88 -4.57 7.09
N SER A 189 -30.54 -5.20 6.11
CA SER A 189 -30.22 -6.56 5.68
C SER A 189 -29.02 -6.58 4.74
N THR A 190 -28.20 -7.63 4.84
CA THR A 190 -27.06 -7.88 3.97
C THR A 190 -27.50 -8.58 2.69
N VAL A 191 -27.70 -7.80 1.62
CA VAL A 191 -28.24 -8.28 0.33
C VAL A 191 -27.66 -7.53 -0.86
N VAL A 192 -27.65 -8.18 -2.00
CA VAL A 192 -27.51 -7.58 -3.33
C VAL A 192 -28.85 -7.63 -4.07
N VAL A 193 -29.12 -6.65 -4.93
CA VAL A 193 -30.38 -6.56 -5.69
C VAL A 193 -30.14 -6.85 -7.16
N LEU A 194 -30.87 -7.83 -7.70
CA LEU A 194 -30.86 -8.19 -9.13
C LEU A 194 -32.28 -8.30 -9.64
N SER A 195 -32.58 -7.65 -10.76
CA SER A 195 -33.92 -7.69 -11.37
C SER A 195 -35.06 -7.43 -10.36
N GLY A 196 -34.82 -6.58 -9.37
CA GLY A 196 -35.75 -6.23 -8.30
C GLY A 196 -35.86 -7.25 -7.15
N ASN A 197 -35.11 -8.35 -7.17
CA ASN A 197 -35.08 -9.35 -6.10
C ASN A 197 -33.84 -9.18 -5.22
N SER A 198 -33.99 -9.43 -3.92
CA SER A 198 -32.88 -9.41 -2.95
C SER A 198 -32.27 -10.79 -2.77
N PHE A 199 -30.95 -10.88 -2.85
CA PHE A 199 -30.17 -12.10 -2.65
C PHE A 199 -29.17 -11.86 -1.52
N ALA A 200 -29.12 -12.75 -0.54
CA ALA A 200 -28.08 -12.73 0.47
C ALA A 200 -26.77 -13.28 -0.11
N PRO A 201 -25.60 -12.70 0.20
CA PRO A 201 -24.31 -13.28 -0.18
C PRO A 201 -24.17 -14.70 0.38
N ALA A 202 -23.68 -15.63 -0.44
CA ALA A 202 -23.48 -17.01 0.01
C ALA A 202 -22.30 -17.14 0.97
N VAL A 203 -21.31 -16.25 0.84
CA VAL A 203 -20.18 -16.11 1.75
C VAL A 203 -20.18 -14.68 2.29
N GLN A 204 -20.05 -14.56 3.62
CA GLN A 204 -19.83 -13.31 4.33
C GLN A 204 -18.58 -13.48 5.20
N ALA A 205 -17.41 -13.24 4.61
CA ALA A 205 -16.13 -13.50 5.25
C ALA A 205 -15.74 -12.35 6.20
N PRO A 206 -15.55 -12.60 7.51
CA PRO A 206 -15.13 -11.58 8.46
C PRO A 206 -13.62 -11.32 8.40
N ALA A 207 -13.19 -10.16 8.88
CA ALA A 207 -11.77 -9.89 9.17
C ALA A 207 -11.45 -10.23 10.63
N VAL A 208 -10.32 -10.90 10.86
CA VAL A 208 -9.80 -11.22 12.20
C VAL A 208 -8.65 -10.29 12.54
N ILE A 209 -8.73 -9.61 13.68
CA ILE A 209 -7.64 -8.79 14.21
C ILE A 209 -6.95 -9.57 15.32
N THR A 210 -5.64 -9.73 15.21
CA THR A 210 -4.82 -10.51 16.14
C THR A 210 -3.89 -9.59 16.92
N ALA A 211 -3.87 -9.69 18.24
CA ALA A 211 -2.84 -9.11 19.06
C ALA A 211 -1.61 -10.01 19.04
N VAL A 212 -0.48 -9.48 18.56
CA VAL A 212 0.76 -10.22 18.39
C VAL A 212 1.80 -9.67 19.37
N PRO A 213 2.34 -10.49 20.29
CA PRO A 213 3.39 -10.03 21.18
C PRO A 213 4.69 -9.84 20.41
N ARG A 214 5.37 -8.75 20.71
CA ARG A 214 6.70 -8.46 20.21
C ARG A 214 7.70 -8.41 21.35
N SER A 215 8.91 -8.88 21.08
CA SER A 215 10.05 -8.74 21.98
C SER A 215 10.62 -7.32 21.86
N CYS A 216 10.69 -6.63 22.98
CA CYS A 216 11.29 -5.31 23.08
C CYS A 216 12.82 -5.38 22.98
N VAL A 217 13.42 -4.55 22.14
CA VAL A 217 14.88 -4.37 22.05
C VAL A 217 15.30 -3.05 22.69
N GLY A 218 16.44 -3.07 23.40
CA GLY A 218 16.96 -1.92 24.12
C GLY A 218 17.56 -0.84 23.22
N ALA A 219 17.83 0.33 23.81
CA ALA A 219 18.40 1.48 23.13
C ALA A 219 19.79 1.19 22.59
N SER A 220 20.10 1.77 21.44
CA SER A 220 21.46 1.83 20.93
C SER A 220 21.76 3.24 20.42
N PRO A 221 22.95 3.80 20.73
CA PRO A 221 23.38 5.06 20.13
C PRO A 221 23.60 4.96 18.62
N PHE A 222 23.93 3.75 18.12
CA PHE A 222 24.07 3.48 16.70
C PHE A 222 22.80 2.81 16.15
N THR A 223 22.19 3.40 15.13
CA THR A 223 21.07 2.78 14.41
C THR A 223 21.28 2.78 12.91
N VAL A 224 20.81 1.70 12.27
CA VAL A 224 20.80 1.50 10.83
C VAL A 224 19.33 1.55 10.39
N ASN A 225 18.96 2.62 9.70
CA ASN A 225 17.59 2.88 9.28
C ASN A 225 17.46 2.66 7.78
N ILE A 226 16.35 2.08 7.35
CA ILE A 226 16.02 1.93 5.93
C ILE A 226 14.76 2.74 5.66
N ASP A 227 14.80 3.59 4.63
CA ASP A 227 13.64 4.38 4.22
C ASP A 227 12.54 3.48 3.64
N ASP A 228 11.28 3.81 3.92
CA ASP A 228 10.15 3.21 3.22
C ASP A 228 10.17 3.60 1.74
N ALA A 229 9.64 2.73 0.89
CA ALA A 229 9.48 3.05 -0.52
C ALA A 229 8.26 2.38 -1.12
N GLU A 230 7.74 2.95 -2.19
CA GLU A 230 6.56 2.45 -2.87
C GLU A 230 6.71 2.59 -4.38
N GLY A 231 6.26 1.59 -5.14
CA GLY A 231 6.44 1.60 -6.60
C GLY A 231 5.94 0.33 -7.29
N PHE A 232 6.20 0.25 -8.60
CA PHE A 232 5.92 -0.91 -9.44
C PHE A 232 7.15 -1.20 -10.30
N GLY A 233 7.42 -2.48 -10.58
CA GLY A 233 8.57 -2.92 -11.36
C GLY A 233 9.89 -2.75 -10.60
N GLN A 234 10.41 -1.52 -10.54
CA GLN A 234 11.64 -1.20 -9.82
C GLN A 234 11.40 -0.07 -8.83
N VAL A 235 12.01 -0.17 -7.65
CA VAL A 235 11.88 0.81 -6.56
C VAL A 235 13.25 1.07 -5.93
N SER A 236 13.46 2.29 -5.45
CA SER A 236 14.70 2.69 -4.76
C SER A 236 14.40 3.11 -3.32
N SER A 237 15.34 2.84 -2.42
CA SER A 237 15.29 3.23 -1.02
C SER A 237 16.71 3.57 -0.54
N LEU A 238 16.82 4.22 0.62
CA LEU A 238 18.09 4.63 1.20
C LEU A 238 18.34 3.91 2.53
N VAL A 239 19.62 3.63 2.81
CA VAL A 239 20.08 3.33 4.17
C VAL A 239 20.62 4.61 4.80
N ARG A 240 20.11 4.92 5.99
CA ARG A 240 20.50 6.06 6.82
C ARG A 240 21.13 5.57 8.12
N LEU A 241 22.29 6.11 8.46
CA LEU A 241 22.97 5.81 9.71
C LEU A 241 22.74 6.94 10.71
N ASN A 242 22.49 6.58 11.97
CA ASN A 242 22.55 7.53 13.07
C ASN A 242 23.66 7.09 14.01
N PHE A 243 24.71 7.90 14.11
CA PHE A 243 25.85 7.61 14.99
C PHE A 243 25.62 8.07 16.43
N ASN A 244 24.53 8.81 16.67
CA ASN A 244 24.19 9.37 17.97
C ASN A 244 22.68 9.42 18.23
N ALA A 245 22.00 8.31 17.93
CA ALA A 245 20.55 8.24 17.91
C ALA A 245 19.91 8.58 19.28
N ASP A 246 20.59 8.27 20.39
CA ASP A 246 20.14 8.54 21.76
C ASP A 246 20.79 9.79 22.41
N GLY A 247 21.67 10.49 21.69
CA GLY A 247 22.37 11.69 22.16
C GLY A 247 23.52 11.44 23.15
N THR A 248 23.95 10.18 23.35
CA THR A 248 25.00 9.83 24.31
C THR A 248 26.43 9.92 23.77
N ILE A 249 26.61 9.99 22.45
CA ILE A 249 27.91 9.98 21.77
C ILE A 249 28.41 11.40 21.51
N SER A 250 29.69 11.65 21.80
CA SER A 250 30.34 12.93 21.52
C SER A 250 31.63 12.79 20.71
N GLU A 251 32.13 11.56 20.64
CA GLU A 251 33.37 11.16 20.00
C GLU A 251 33.16 10.99 18.49
N PRO A 252 34.20 11.24 17.69
CA PRO A 252 34.09 11.13 16.24
C PRO A 252 34.20 9.68 15.75
N ILE A 253 33.50 9.38 14.65
CA ILE A 253 33.37 8.04 14.08
C ILE A 253 34.47 7.77 13.06
N GLN A 254 35.06 6.58 13.13
CA GLN A 254 36.21 6.17 12.31
C GLN A 254 35.82 5.24 11.15
N GLY A 255 34.64 4.63 11.24
CA GLY A 255 34.11 3.70 10.25
C GLY A 255 32.90 2.94 10.79
N TRP A 256 32.34 2.07 9.96
CA TRP A 256 31.19 1.24 10.30
C TRP A 256 31.14 0.00 9.43
N SER A 257 30.38 -1.00 9.88
CA SER A 257 29.98 -2.14 9.06
C SER A 257 28.58 -2.59 9.43
N TYR A 258 27.83 -3.08 8.45
CA TYR A 258 26.53 -3.69 8.70
C TYR A 258 26.09 -4.60 7.54
N GLY A 259 25.11 -5.45 7.82
CA GLY A 259 24.36 -6.22 6.82
C GLY A 259 22.92 -5.74 6.72
N ILE A 260 22.34 -5.81 5.51
CA ILE A 260 20.92 -5.61 5.22
C ILE A 260 20.36 -6.90 4.64
N CYS A 261 19.16 -7.28 5.07
CA CYS A 261 18.44 -8.48 4.65
C CYS A 261 17.06 -8.13 4.09
N ILE A 262 16.65 -8.86 3.05
CA ILE A 262 15.28 -8.86 2.53
C ILE A 262 14.55 -10.04 3.17
N LEU A 263 13.44 -9.78 3.88
CA LEU A 263 12.76 -10.83 4.64
C LEU A 263 11.88 -11.76 3.78
N ASP A 264 11.45 -11.30 2.60
CA ASP A 264 10.74 -12.11 1.61
C ASP A 264 11.37 -11.95 0.22
N THR A 265 12.37 -12.78 -0.06
CA THR A 265 13.09 -12.80 -1.35
C THR A 265 12.25 -13.37 -2.49
N SER A 266 11.04 -13.89 -2.23
CA SER A 266 10.13 -14.30 -3.29
C SER A 266 9.37 -13.12 -3.90
N LYS A 267 9.31 -11.99 -3.18
CA LYS A 267 8.59 -10.77 -3.57
C LYS A 267 9.50 -9.60 -3.92
N LEU A 268 10.74 -9.58 -3.45
CA LEU A 268 11.68 -8.48 -3.67
C LEU A 268 13.10 -9.02 -3.93
N ALA A 269 13.79 -8.46 -4.93
CA ALA A 269 15.18 -8.77 -5.23
C ALA A 269 16.02 -7.49 -5.24
N ILE A 270 17.17 -7.50 -4.56
CA ILE A 270 18.14 -6.39 -4.63
C ILE A 270 18.93 -6.48 -5.94
N THR A 271 18.97 -5.37 -6.68
CA THR A 271 19.71 -5.26 -7.94
C THR A 271 20.95 -4.39 -7.81
N ALA A 272 20.89 -3.35 -6.97
CA ALA A 272 22.03 -2.48 -6.70
C ALA A 272 22.05 -1.99 -5.25
N ALA A 273 23.26 -1.75 -4.76
CA ALA A 273 23.55 -0.98 -3.55
C ALA A 273 24.81 -0.17 -3.84
N VAL A 274 24.74 1.15 -3.74
CA VAL A 274 25.84 2.06 -4.09
C VAL A 274 26.01 3.17 -3.05
N SER A 275 27.26 3.51 -2.75
CA SER A 275 27.62 4.67 -1.93
C SER A 275 27.79 5.94 -2.76
N ASP A 276 27.93 5.85 -4.09
CA ASP A 276 28.10 7.02 -4.95
C ASP A 276 26.88 7.96 -4.87
N GLY A 277 27.13 9.25 -4.64
CA GLY A 277 26.08 10.26 -4.46
C GLY A 277 25.52 10.37 -3.04
N THR A 278 26.05 9.59 -2.09
CA THR A 278 25.68 9.64 -0.66
C THR A 278 26.72 10.42 0.17
N ASP A 279 26.46 10.64 1.45
CA ASP A 279 27.41 11.29 2.36
C ASP A 279 28.70 10.46 2.49
N THR A 280 28.56 9.13 2.49
CA THR A 280 29.68 8.18 2.57
C THR A 280 30.70 8.32 1.46
N ALA A 281 30.27 8.63 0.23
CA ALA A 281 31.20 8.86 -0.89
C ALA A 281 32.15 10.04 -0.67
N THR A 282 31.87 10.90 0.32
CA THR A 282 32.64 12.09 0.65
C THR A 282 33.13 12.15 2.10
N ALA A 283 33.00 11.06 2.85
CA ALA A 283 33.27 11.00 4.29
C ALA A 283 34.70 11.42 4.67
N LYS A 284 35.67 11.31 3.76
CA LYS A 284 37.06 11.70 3.99
C LYS A 284 37.31 13.15 3.54
N ASN A 285 36.67 14.13 4.21
CA ASN A 285 36.81 15.56 3.90
C ASN A 285 36.50 15.91 2.43
N GLY A 286 35.46 15.32 1.84
CA GLY A 286 35.12 15.49 0.43
C GLY A 286 35.68 14.42 -0.51
N ALA A 287 36.58 13.56 -0.02
CA ALA A 287 37.10 12.40 -0.76
C ALA A 287 36.41 11.10 -0.31
N LYS A 288 36.58 10.05 -1.13
CA LYS A 288 36.13 8.69 -0.79
C LYS A 288 36.90 8.14 0.43
N PRO A 289 36.26 7.28 1.25
CA PRO A 289 36.92 6.52 2.30
C PRO A 289 38.12 5.72 1.77
N ASP A 290 39.10 5.43 2.64
CA ASP A 290 40.22 4.55 2.27
C ASP A 290 39.77 3.12 1.99
N PHE A 291 38.67 2.70 2.62
CA PHE A 291 37.99 1.44 2.34
C PHE A 291 36.49 1.66 2.33
N ASP A 292 35.86 1.25 1.23
CA ASP A 292 34.42 1.18 1.03
C ASP A 292 34.18 -0.10 0.24
N ALA A 293 33.53 -1.07 0.87
CA ALA A 293 33.25 -2.37 0.26
C ALA A 293 31.78 -2.75 0.45
N ILE A 294 31.10 -2.92 -0.68
CA ILE A 294 29.71 -3.38 -0.76
C ILE A 294 29.70 -4.75 -1.43
N THR A 295 29.03 -5.73 -0.82
CA THR A 295 28.88 -7.09 -1.39
C THR A 295 27.41 -7.47 -1.41
N LEU A 296 26.87 -7.73 -2.61
CA LEU A 296 25.49 -8.16 -2.81
C LEU A 296 25.34 -9.67 -2.63
N TYR A 297 24.26 -10.08 -1.97
CA TYR A 297 23.88 -11.48 -1.76
C TYR A 297 22.53 -11.75 -2.45
N GLN A 298 22.47 -11.60 -3.76
CA GLN A 298 21.20 -11.63 -4.55
C GLN A 298 20.32 -12.85 -4.24
N ASN A 299 20.90 -14.06 -4.17
CA ASN A 299 20.14 -15.28 -3.89
C ASN A 299 19.70 -15.43 -2.42
N ALA A 300 20.47 -14.86 -1.48
CA ALA A 300 20.15 -14.92 -0.06
C ALA A 300 19.35 -13.69 0.41
N GLY A 301 19.19 -12.67 -0.44
CA GLY A 301 18.46 -11.44 -0.18
C GLY A 301 19.23 -10.46 0.69
N GLY A 302 19.87 -9.45 0.08
CA GLY A 302 20.48 -8.33 0.79
C GLY A 302 21.92 -8.05 0.41
N PHE A 303 22.64 -7.35 1.28
CA PHE A 303 24.04 -6.96 1.08
C PHE A 303 24.78 -6.71 2.40
N THR A 304 26.10 -6.62 2.34
CA THR A 304 26.93 -6.08 3.43
C THR A 304 27.67 -4.84 2.97
N HIS A 305 27.87 -3.90 3.89
CA HIS A 305 28.68 -2.71 3.68
C HIS A 305 29.72 -2.59 4.80
N GLY A 306 30.95 -2.21 4.44
CA GLY A 306 32.00 -1.91 5.39
C GLY A 306 32.80 -0.70 4.94
N VAL A 307 33.01 0.23 5.86
CA VAL A 307 33.70 1.51 5.62
C VAL A 307 34.80 1.71 6.65
N VAL A 308 35.99 2.08 6.17
CA VAL A 308 37.06 2.69 6.98
C VAL A 308 37.36 4.03 6.35
N ILE A 309 37.02 5.11 7.08
CA ILE A 309 37.14 6.48 6.55
C ILE A 309 38.59 6.78 6.20
N ASP A 310 39.50 6.53 7.16
CA ASP A 310 40.92 6.76 7.02
C ASP A 310 41.70 5.67 7.75
N MET A 311 42.52 4.92 7.02
CA MET A 311 43.33 3.83 7.59
C MET A 311 44.37 4.35 8.60
N MET A 312 44.68 5.65 8.56
CA MET A 312 45.53 6.31 9.54
C MET A 312 44.75 6.97 10.69
N ALA A 313 43.41 6.92 10.66
CA ALA A 313 42.50 7.53 11.63
C ALA A 313 42.72 9.04 11.88
N THR A 314 43.27 9.76 10.90
CA THR A 314 43.47 11.23 10.96
C THR A 314 42.25 12.01 10.51
N VAL A 315 41.39 11.38 9.70
CA VAL A 315 40.08 11.91 9.30
C VAL A 315 38.99 11.03 9.90
N THR A 316 37.98 11.68 10.46
CA THR A 316 36.81 11.07 11.09
C THR A 316 35.59 11.91 10.78
N VAL A 317 34.40 11.36 10.98
CA VAL A 317 33.14 12.10 10.86
C VAL A 317 32.58 12.42 12.25
N PRO A 318 31.90 13.57 12.46
CA PRO A 318 31.22 13.82 13.72
C PRO A 318 30.11 12.80 13.95
N PRO A 319 29.64 12.63 15.20
CA PRO A 319 28.53 11.74 15.53
C PRO A 319 27.20 12.36 15.06
N ASP A 320 27.01 12.33 13.75
CA ASP A 320 25.85 12.90 13.05
C ASP A 320 24.65 11.95 13.07
N THR A 321 23.48 12.51 12.83
CA THR A 321 22.22 11.79 12.64
C THR A 321 21.76 11.99 11.21
N ASP A 322 21.04 11.03 10.65
CA ASP A 322 20.51 11.09 9.27
C ASP A 322 21.59 11.05 8.18
N TRP A 323 22.69 10.33 8.44
CA TRP A 323 23.79 10.14 7.48
C TRP A 323 23.35 9.22 6.34
N THR A 324 23.26 9.72 5.11
CA THR A 324 22.89 8.92 3.94
C THR A 324 24.08 8.06 3.53
N ASP A 325 23.96 6.74 3.63
CA ASP A 325 25.09 5.82 3.45
C ASP A 325 25.02 5.02 2.14
N ILE A 326 23.86 4.45 1.83
CA ILE A 326 23.67 3.61 0.63
C ILE A 326 22.37 3.96 -0.07
N ALA A 327 22.43 4.11 -1.40
CA ALA A 327 21.27 4.04 -2.26
C ALA A 327 21.08 2.60 -2.75
N MET A 328 19.90 2.04 -2.49
CA MET A 328 19.51 0.69 -2.88
C MET A 328 18.50 0.74 -4.03
N THR A 329 18.59 -0.23 -4.92
CA THR A 329 17.60 -0.47 -5.98
C THR A 329 17.12 -1.91 -5.89
N PHE A 330 15.80 -2.08 -6.00
CA PHE A 330 15.14 -3.36 -5.93
C PHE A 330 14.21 -3.59 -7.11
N ASP A 331 14.16 -4.82 -7.60
CA ASP A 331 13.09 -5.29 -8.48
C ASP A 331 11.96 -5.91 -7.62
N LEU A 332 10.73 -5.48 -7.89
CA LEU A 332 9.51 -6.02 -7.32
C LEU A 332 9.11 -7.26 -8.11
N LEU A 333 9.17 -8.43 -7.46
CA LEU A 333 8.84 -9.72 -8.06
C LEU A 333 7.35 -10.06 -7.94
N THR A 334 6.66 -9.43 -6.97
CA THR A 334 5.19 -9.48 -6.87
C THR A 334 4.58 -8.30 -7.62
N THR A 335 3.43 -8.54 -8.26
CA THR A 335 2.65 -7.52 -8.96
C THR A 335 1.32 -7.22 -8.27
N THR A 336 1.07 -7.82 -7.10
CA THR A 336 -0.18 -7.61 -6.34
C THR A 336 -0.13 -6.26 -5.65
N PRO A 337 -0.99 -5.29 -6.00
CA PRO A 337 -1.00 -4.00 -5.34
C PRO A 337 -1.31 -4.13 -3.85
N GLY A 338 -0.63 -3.33 -3.02
CA GLY A 338 -0.74 -3.38 -1.57
C GLY A 338 0.09 -4.48 -0.90
N ASP A 339 0.74 -5.38 -1.65
CA ASP A 339 1.75 -6.27 -1.08
C ASP A 339 2.88 -5.44 -0.45
N THR A 340 3.37 -5.89 0.69
CA THR A 340 4.50 -5.28 1.39
C THR A 340 5.63 -6.28 1.61
N VAL A 341 6.87 -5.81 1.51
CA VAL A 341 8.08 -6.57 1.82
C VAL A 341 8.94 -5.76 2.77
N VAL A 342 9.40 -6.39 3.84
CA VAL A 342 10.28 -5.73 4.81
C VAL A 342 11.75 -5.96 4.45
N VAL A 343 12.50 -4.87 4.49
CA VAL A 343 13.96 -4.82 4.42
C VAL A 343 14.47 -4.38 5.80
N ALA A 344 15.45 -5.10 6.34
CA ALA A 344 15.90 -4.91 7.72
C ALA A 344 17.42 -4.99 7.84
N PRO A 345 18.06 -4.31 8.82
CA PRO A 345 19.43 -4.63 9.19
C PRO A 345 19.50 -6.07 9.73
N CYS A 346 20.63 -6.75 9.51
CA CYS A 346 20.81 -8.12 9.97
C CYS A 346 22.27 -8.42 10.35
N SER A 347 22.55 -8.38 11.65
CA SER A 347 23.90 -8.57 12.18
C SER A 347 24.30 -10.05 12.12
N GLY A 348 25.48 -10.32 11.56
CA GLY A 348 26.06 -11.66 11.51
C GLY A 348 25.35 -12.65 10.58
N VAL A 349 24.44 -12.17 9.71
CA VAL A 349 23.72 -13.02 8.74
C VAL A 349 24.49 -13.17 7.43
N HIS A 350 24.85 -12.04 6.82
CA HIS A 350 25.64 -11.99 5.59
C HIS A 350 27.13 -11.78 5.90
N GLY A 351 28.01 -12.09 4.94
CA GLY A 351 29.46 -11.99 5.10
C GLY A 351 30.17 -13.35 5.26
N SER A 352 31.44 -13.41 4.86
CA SER A 352 32.36 -14.50 5.22
C SER A 352 33.75 -13.93 5.50
N PRO A 353 34.11 -13.67 6.77
CA PRO A 353 33.34 -13.93 7.99
C PRO A 353 32.05 -13.09 8.09
N PRO A 354 31.06 -13.51 8.91
CA PRO A 354 29.82 -12.76 9.07
C PRO A 354 30.07 -11.32 9.53
N THR A 355 29.39 -10.38 8.89
CA THR A 355 29.53 -8.94 9.14
C THR A 355 28.64 -8.53 10.31
N SER A 356 29.23 -7.91 11.34
CA SER A 356 28.48 -7.37 12.49
C SER A 356 28.03 -5.94 12.21
N ASN A 357 26.87 -5.56 12.76
CA ASN A 357 26.33 -4.21 12.66
C ASN A 357 26.95 -3.32 13.75
N VAL A 358 28.06 -2.66 13.44
CA VAL A 358 28.81 -1.82 14.40
C VAL A 358 29.26 -0.51 13.77
N MET A 359 29.42 0.52 14.61
CA MET A 359 30.26 1.68 14.31
C MET A 359 31.55 1.63 15.11
N VAL A 360 32.58 2.37 14.68
CA VAL A 360 33.90 2.39 15.32
C VAL A 360 34.19 3.75 15.95
N ILE A 361 34.45 3.74 17.26
CA ILE A 361 34.84 4.90 18.07
C ILE A 361 36.10 4.55 18.85
N GLU A 362 37.16 5.36 18.70
CA GLU A 362 38.45 5.15 19.39
C GLU A 362 39.03 3.72 19.23
N GLY A 363 38.71 3.05 18.13
CA GLY A 363 39.11 1.66 17.84
C GLY A 363 38.21 0.58 18.44
N GLU A 364 37.21 0.94 19.23
CA GLU A 364 36.21 0.02 19.80
C GLU A 364 34.98 -0.12 18.88
N SER A 365 34.38 -1.30 18.87
CA SER A 365 33.14 -1.57 18.15
C SER A 365 31.93 -1.30 19.04
N ILE A 366 31.07 -0.38 18.59
CA ILE A 366 29.80 -0.07 19.24
C ILE A 366 28.68 -0.70 18.39
N GLU A 367 27.98 -1.67 18.97
CA GLU A 367 26.90 -2.41 18.32
C GLU A 367 25.72 -1.50 17.95
N ALA A 368 25.06 -1.82 16.84
CA ALA A 368 23.80 -1.22 16.46
C ALA A 368 22.63 -1.78 17.28
N SER A 369 21.49 -1.10 17.19
CA SER A 369 20.22 -1.62 17.71
C SER A 369 19.93 -3.02 17.14
N GLN A 370 19.32 -3.87 17.95
CA GLN A 370 18.97 -5.25 17.57
C GLN A 370 17.54 -5.36 16.98
N LEU A 371 16.92 -4.24 16.58
CA LEU A 371 15.67 -4.28 15.83
C LEU A 371 15.96 -4.72 14.39
N GLU A 372 15.79 -6.01 14.13
CA GLU A 372 16.14 -6.66 12.84
C GLU A 372 14.98 -7.44 12.21
N LEU A 373 13.85 -7.60 12.95
CA LEU A 373 12.69 -8.34 12.49
C LEU A 373 11.38 -7.64 12.89
N PRO A 374 10.32 -7.72 12.07
CA PRO A 374 8.98 -7.19 12.39
C PRO A 374 8.31 -7.81 13.62
N SER A 375 8.84 -8.92 14.12
CA SER A 375 8.39 -9.54 15.38
C SER A 375 8.99 -8.88 16.62
N HIS A 376 9.94 -7.95 16.45
CA HIS A 376 10.49 -7.13 17.51
C HIS A 376 9.88 -5.72 17.45
N GLU A 377 9.97 -5.00 18.56
CA GLU A 377 9.51 -3.62 18.67
C GLU A 377 10.58 -2.78 19.35
N CYS A 378 10.71 -1.53 18.91
CA CYS A 378 11.48 -0.55 19.64
C CYS A 378 10.72 -0.15 20.90
N CYS A 379 11.37 -0.17 22.07
CA CYS A 379 10.70 0.20 23.31
C CYS A 379 10.21 1.65 23.26
N GLU A 380 9.11 1.94 23.95
CA GLU A 380 8.67 3.32 24.15
C GLU A 380 9.77 4.14 24.85
N GLY A 381 10.08 5.31 24.31
CA GLY A 381 11.12 6.21 24.84
C GLY A 381 12.56 5.78 24.51
N VAL A 382 12.73 4.83 23.59
CA VAL A 382 14.04 4.31 23.15
C VAL A 382 14.22 4.53 21.65
N VAL A 383 15.48 4.65 21.20
CA VAL A 383 15.84 4.77 19.79
C VAL A 383 16.42 3.45 19.28
N CYS A 384 15.90 2.98 18.15
CA CYS A 384 16.29 1.74 17.50
C CYS A 384 16.37 1.93 15.98
N ASN A 385 16.77 0.87 15.26
CA ASN A 385 16.72 0.83 13.81
C ASN A 385 15.31 1.12 13.29
N HIS A 386 15.23 1.63 12.06
CA HIS A 386 14.01 1.67 11.27
C HIS A 386 14.05 0.56 10.23
N LEU A 387 13.05 -0.32 10.23
CA LEU A 387 12.88 -1.34 9.18
C LEU A 387 12.19 -0.68 7.98
N GLY A 388 12.70 -0.91 6.78
CA GLY A 388 12.10 -0.36 5.56
C GLY A 388 10.93 -1.23 5.09
N VAL A 389 9.79 -0.60 4.84
CA VAL A 389 8.61 -1.24 4.24
C VAL A 389 8.54 -0.85 2.77
N ILE A 390 8.71 -1.84 1.90
CA ILE A 390 8.59 -1.67 0.45
C ILE A 390 7.18 -2.09 0.04
N THR A 391 6.40 -1.14 -0.48
CA THR A 391 4.99 -1.34 -0.84
C THR A 391 4.81 -1.39 -2.35
N VAL A 392 4.12 -2.41 -2.84
CA VAL A 392 3.81 -2.57 -4.26
C VAL A 392 2.62 -1.69 -4.60
N LYS A 393 2.79 -0.77 -5.55
CA LYS A 393 1.71 0.05 -6.09
C LYS A 393 1.03 -0.65 -7.27
N GLU A 394 -0.18 -0.17 -7.56
CA GLU A 394 -0.86 -0.49 -8.81
C GLU A 394 -0.02 -0.09 -10.01
N ASP A 395 0.07 -0.98 -10.99
CA ASP A 395 0.62 -0.70 -12.32
C ASP A 395 -0.41 0.04 -13.19
N THR A 396 -0.87 1.19 -12.69
CA THR A 396 -1.84 2.03 -13.39
C THR A 396 -1.37 3.48 -13.41
N LYS A 397 -1.76 4.20 -14.46
CA LYS A 397 -1.54 5.65 -14.60
C LYS A 397 -2.89 6.35 -14.54
N SER A 398 -2.96 7.46 -13.81
CA SER A 398 -4.20 8.25 -13.77
C SER A 398 -4.18 9.35 -14.84
N PHE A 399 -5.03 9.22 -15.86
CA PHE A 399 -5.12 10.22 -16.94
C PHE A 399 -6.50 10.28 -17.60
N LEU A 400 -6.70 11.31 -18.43
CA LEU A 400 -7.87 11.46 -19.28
C LEU A 400 -7.49 11.02 -20.70
N PRO A 401 -7.98 9.87 -21.21
CA PRO A 401 -7.65 9.42 -22.56
C PRO A 401 -8.02 10.50 -23.59
N GLY A 402 -7.05 10.90 -24.41
CA GLY A 402 -7.20 11.93 -25.43
C GLY A 402 -6.82 13.36 -25.01
N ASN A 403 -6.55 13.61 -23.72
CA ASN A 403 -6.04 14.91 -23.23
C ASN A 403 -4.52 15.02 -23.45
N ALA A 404 -4.12 15.00 -24.72
CA ALA A 404 -2.71 14.99 -25.13
C ALA A 404 -1.97 16.26 -24.69
N ASN A 405 -2.66 17.40 -24.57
CA ASN A 405 -2.04 18.66 -24.20
C ASN A 405 -2.03 18.92 -22.66
N GLY A 406 -2.81 18.15 -21.89
CA GLY A 406 -2.89 18.22 -20.42
C GLY A 406 -3.82 19.30 -19.86
N ASP A 407 -4.70 19.90 -20.66
CA ASP A 407 -5.59 21.00 -20.24
C ASP A 407 -6.93 20.55 -19.63
N LYS A 408 -7.09 19.23 -19.44
CA LYS A 408 -8.26 18.55 -18.86
C LYS A 408 -9.51 18.61 -19.75
N ARG A 409 -9.33 18.86 -21.04
CA ARG A 409 -10.38 18.76 -22.06
C ARG A 409 -9.93 17.78 -23.14
N ILE A 410 -10.90 17.28 -23.88
CA ILE A 410 -10.65 16.52 -25.10
C ILE A 410 -11.26 17.35 -26.22
N ASP A 411 -10.41 17.98 -27.03
CA ASP A 411 -10.84 18.74 -28.19
C ASP A 411 -9.85 18.67 -29.36
N ILE A 412 -10.06 19.48 -30.40
CA ILE A 412 -9.21 19.46 -31.59
C ILE A 412 -7.76 19.87 -31.31
N ALA A 413 -7.50 20.60 -30.22
CA ALA A 413 -6.17 21.03 -29.83
C ALA A 413 -5.30 19.83 -29.44
N ASP A 414 -5.88 18.76 -28.89
CA ASP A 414 -5.16 17.54 -28.54
C ASP A 414 -4.60 16.84 -29.78
N GLY A 415 -5.42 16.69 -30.83
CA GLY A 415 -4.95 16.14 -32.11
C GLY A 415 -3.86 17.00 -32.76
N ILE A 416 -3.98 18.33 -32.68
CA ILE A 416 -2.93 19.25 -33.15
C ILE A 416 -1.65 19.12 -32.29
N PHE A 417 -1.81 18.92 -30.99
CA PHE A 417 -0.70 18.75 -30.05
C PHE A 417 0.11 17.50 -30.39
N VAL A 418 -0.56 16.36 -30.64
CA VAL A 418 0.08 15.11 -31.10
C VAL A 418 0.84 15.33 -32.40
N LEU A 419 0.25 16.00 -33.41
CA LEU A 419 0.95 16.31 -34.66
C LEU A 419 2.17 17.22 -34.46
N SER A 420 2.06 18.19 -33.55
CA SER A 420 3.17 19.10 -33.24
C SER A 420 4.31 18.35 -32.56
N TYR A 421 3.99 17.44 -31.64
CA TYR A 421 4.96 16.56 -31.00
C TYR A 421 5.68 15.68 -32.03
N LEU A 422 4.93 15.01 -32.91
CA LEU A 422 5.49 14.07 -33.91
C LEU A 422 6.31 14.73 -35.02
N PHE A 423 5.92 15.91 -35.51
CA PHE A 423 6.46 16.46 -36.75
C PHE A 423 7.13 17.83 -36.62
N ARG A 424 7.09 18.46 -35.44
CA ARG A 424 7.52 19.86 -35.28
C ARG A 424 8.36 20.12 -34.03
N ASP A 425 8.94 19.06 -33.45
CA ASP A 425 9.68 19.12 -32.18
C ASP A 425 8.88 19.86 -31.10
N GLY A 426 7.56 19.61 -31.07
CA GLY A 426 6.65 20.17 -30.06
C GLY A 426 6.96 19.67 -28.66
N ARG A 427 6.30 20.26 -27.66
CA ARG A 427 6.42 19.78 -26.26
C ARG A 427 5.98 18.32 -26.17
N VAL A 428 6.71 17.53 -25.38
CA VAL A 428 6.31 16.16 -25.03
C VAL A 428 4.94 16.19 -24.34
N PRO A 429 4.00 15.30 -24.71
CA PRO A 429 2.76 15.11 -23.97
C PRO A 429 3.03 14.84 -22.48
N PRO A 430 2.34 15.52 -21.55
CA PRO A 430 2.51 15.27 -20.11
C PRO A 430 2.12 13.85 -19.70
N CYS A 431 1.27 13.19 -20.51
CA CYS A 431 0.98 11.79 -20.41
C CYS A 431 0.96 11.19 -21.82
N MET A 432 1.89 10.29 -22.10
CA MET A 432 2.04 9.67 -23.41
C MET A 432 0.86 8.74 -23.68
N ALA A 433 0.38 8.02 -22.65
CA ALA A 433 -0.84 7.23 -22.76
C ALA A 433 -2.10 8.04 -23.08
N ALA A 434 -2.15 9.32 -22.69
CA ALA A 434 -3.26 10.21 -23.07
C ALA A 434 -3.19 10.62 -24.56
N ALA A 435 -1.99 10.65 -25.13
CA ALA A 435 -1.76 10.98 -26.54
C ALA A 435 -1.97 9.78 -27.48
N ASP A 436 -1.81 8.55 -26.98
CA ASP A 436 -2.18 7.30 -27.64
C ASP A 436 -3.70 7.08 -27.53
N PHE A 437 -4.45 7.82 -28.33
CA PHE A 437 -5.91 7.81 -28.28
C PHE A 437 -6.52 6.55 -28.89
N ASN A 438 -5.73 5.83 -29.69
CA ASN A 438 -6.15 4.57 -30.29
C ASN A 438 -5.78 3.35 -29.40
N ASN A 439 -5.00 3.57 -28.34
CA ASN A 439 -4.56 2.59 -27.34
C ASN A 439 -3.92 1.35 -27.97
N ASP A 440 -3.09 1.53 -29.00
CA ASP A 440 -2.29 0.47 -29.62
C ASP A 440 -0.85 0.42 -29.09
N GLY A 441 -0.49 1.31 -28.17
CA GLY A 441 0.81 1.43 -27.54
C GLY A 441 1.82 2.28 -28.34
N VAL A 442 1.41 2.87 -29.46
CA VAL A 442 2.28 3.64 -30.36
C VAL A 442 1.66 4.99 -30.66
N ILE A 443 2.33 6.08 -30.22
CA ILE A 443 1.89 7.43 -30.59
C ILE A 443 2.33 7.73 -32.02
N ASP A 444 1.36 7.82 -32.92
CA ASP A 444 1.59 8.16 -34.33
C ASP A 444 0.49 9.05 -34.93
N LEU A 445 0.48 9.15 -36.27
CA LEU A 445 -0.48 9.98 -36.99
C LEU A 445 -1.94 9.51 -36.78
N THR A 446 -2.15 8.22 -36.51
CA THR A 446 -3.47 7.64 -36.34
C THR A 446 -4.17 8.15 -35.09
N ASP A 447 -3.44 8.48 -34.01
CA ASP A 447 -4.00 9.07 -32.79
C ASP A 447 -4.55 10.47 -33.03
N ALA A 448 -3.75 11.30 -33.70
CA ALA A 448 -4.16 12.66 -34.05
C ALA A 448 -5.41 12.65 -34.95
N ILE A 449 -5.44 11.73 -35.93
CA ILE A 449 -6.60 11.52 -36.78
C ILE A 449 -7.79 11.07 -35.93
N ALA A 450 -7.62 10.07 -35.06
CA ALA A 450 -8.67 9.53 -34.22
C ALA A 450 -9.30 10.61 -33.31
N LEU A 451 -8.49 11.47 -32.67
CA LEU A 451 -8.95 12.60 -31.87
C LEU A 451 -9.80 13.59 -32.68
N VAL A 452 -9.34 13.97 -33.88
CA VAL A 452 -10.07 14.89 -34.74
C VAL A 452 -11.39 14.29 -35.24
N TYR A 453 -11.38 13.00 -35.60
CA TYR A 453 -12.59 12.28 -36.01
C TYR A 453 -13.58 12.12 -34.86
N TYR A 454 -13.10 11.80 -33.66
CA TYR A 454 -13.92 11.74 -32.45
C TYR A 454 -14.62 13.08 -32.20
N GLN A 455 -13.89 14.19 -32.31
CA GLN A 455 -14.44 15.51 -32.02
C GLN A 455 -15.43 16.02 -33.08
N LEU A 456 -15.22 15.68 -34.36
CA LEU A 456 -15.99 16.27 -35.47
C LEU A 456 -17.03 15.32 -36.07
N GLN A 457 -16.80 14.01 -36.01
CA GLN A 457 -17.60 13.00 -36.70
C GLN A 457 -17.77 11.69 -35.88
N PRO A 458 -18.25 11.74 -34.62
CA PRO A 458 -18.31 10.57 -33.73
C PRO A 458 -19.28 9.46 -34.18
N ASN A 459 -20.17 9.73 -35.15
CA ASN A 459 -21.23 8.80 -35.61
C ASN A 459 -21.04 8.34 -37.07
N LEU A 460 -19.82 8.32 -37.58
CA LEU A 460 -19.53 7.96 -38.98
C LEU A 460 -19.89 6.50 -39.28
N PRO A 461 -20.71 6.21 -40.31
CA PRO A 461 -21.06 4.84 -40.69
C PRO A 461 -19.84 4.00 -41.06
N GLY A 462 -19.71 2.81 -40.45
CA GLY A 462 -18.56 1.91 -40.64
C GLY A 462 -17.48 2.04 -39.56
N MET A 463 -17.60 2.99 -38.64
CA MET A 463 -16.83 2.97 -37.39
C MET A 463 -17.34 1.86 -36.46
N PRO A 464 -16.46 1.30 -35.59
CA PRO A 464 -16.91 0.51 -34.44
C PRO A 464 -17.97 1.30 -33.67
N GLY A 465 -19.03 0.63 -33.19
CA GLY A 465 -20.08 1.30 -32.42
C GLY A 465 -19.49 1.87 -31.12
N GLY A 466 -19.09 3.14 -31.14
CA GLY A 466 -18.33 3.81 -30.07
C GLY A 466 -17.16 4.71 -30.51
N GLY A 467 -16.78 4.71 -31.80
CA GLY A 467 -15.65 5.52 -32.32
C GLY A 467 -14.31 4.74 -32.45
N TRP A 468 -13.33 5.35 -33.14
CA TRP A 468 -11.91 4.89 -33.19
C TRP A 468 -11.24 5.09 -31.81
N PRO A 469 -10.21 4.31 -31.44
CA PRO A 469 -10.26 3.46 -30.25
C PRO A 469 -10.04 4.17 -28.90
N ALA A 470 -10.93 5.08 -28.55
CA ALA A 470 -11.15 5.51 -27.17
C ALA A 470 -12.23 4.69 -26.44
N ALA A 471 -12.81 3.67 -27.09
CA ALA A 471 -13.76 2.78 -26.43
C ALA A 471 -13.11 1.84 -25.41
N ALA A 472 -11.79 1.60 -25.50
CA ALA A 472 -11.08 0.67 -24.60
C ALA A 472 -10.82 1.29 -23.21
N LEU A 473 -10.41 2.57 -23.17
CA LEU A 473 -10.13 3.29 -21.92
C LEU A 473 -11.22 4.31 -21.54
N GLY A 474 -12.15 4.64 -22.44
CA GLY A 474 -13.18 5.64 -22.23
C GLY A 474 -12.69 7.07 -22.49
N THR A 475 -13.52 8.06 -22.16
CA THR A 475 -13.27 9.50 -22.41
C THR A 475 -13.43 10.34 -21.13
N THR A 476 -13.26 9.69 -19.99
CA THR A 476 -13.33 10.27 -18.66
C THR A 476 -12.03 10.02 -17.93
N CYS A 477 -11.71 10.88 -16.96
CA CYS A 477 -10.60 10.67 -16.05
C CYS A 477 -10.73 9.29 -15.37
N GLY A 478 -9.64 8.54 -15.33
CA GLY A 478 -9.59 7.22 -14.71
C GLY A 478 -8.16 6.75 -14.47
N LYS A 479 -8.03 5.54 -13.91
CA LYS A 479 -6.76 4.83 -13.75
C LYS A 479 -6.71 3.68 -14.74
N PHE A 480 -5.65 3.62 -15.53
CA PHE A 480 -5.54 2.65 -16.61
C PHE A 480 -4.19 1.96 -16.59
N LYS A 481 -4.17 0.67 -16.88
CA LYS A 481 -2.94 -0.09 -17.11
C LYS A 481 -2.51 0.10 -18.55
N VAL A 482 -1.38 0.78 -18.73
CA VAL A 482 -0.83 1.16 -20.03
C VAL A 482 0.68 1.09 -19.97
N ASP A 483 1.31 0.68 -21.07
CA ASP A 483 2.77 0.58 -21.16
C ASP A 483 3.43 1.96 -21.38
N LEU A 484 2.66 2.96 -21.85
CA LEU A 484 3.15 4.31 -22.10
C LEU A 484 3.22 5.13 -20.80
N GLU A 485 4.34 5.84 -20.62
CA GLU A 485 4.58 6.64 -19.41
C GLU A 485 3.65 7.85 -19.30
N CYS A 486 3.33 8.24 -18.08
CA CYS A 486 2.70 9.51 -17.77
C CYS A 486 3.50 10.22 -16.69
N GLU A 487 4.25 11.26 -17.10
CA GLU A 487 5.03 12.09 -16.18
C GLU A 487 4.13 12.87 -15.22
N ILE A 488 2.92 13.21 -15.67
CA ILE A 488 1.93 13.94 -14.88
C ILE A 488 0.61 13.17 -14.89
N GLU A 489 0.12 12.81 -13.70
CA GLU A 489 -1.24 12.31 -13.51
C GLU A 489 -2.24 13.44 -13.78
N GLN A 490 -3.21 13.20 -14.67
CA GLN A 490 -4.10 14.25 -15.17
C GLN A 490 -5.46 14.31 -14.45
N CYS A 491 -5.76 13.32 -13.61
CA CYS A 491 -7.08 13.14 -12.99
C CYS A 491 -7.23 13.74 -11.59
N ASP A 492 -6.15 14.28 -11.03
CA ASP A 492 -6.13 14.93 -9.71
C ASP A 492 -6.66 16.38 -9.72
#